data_AF-Q99PL7-F1
#
_entry.id   AF-Q99PL7-F1
#
_cell.length_a   1.000
_cell.length_b   1.000
_cell.length_c   1.000
_cell.angle_alpha   90.00
_cell.angle_beta   90.00
_cell.angle_gamma   90.00
#
_symmetry.space_group_name_H-M   'P 1'
#
loop_
_entity.id
_entity.type
_entity.pdbx_description
1 polymer ?
#
loop_
_entity_poly.entity_id
_entity_poly.type
_entity_poly.pdbx_seq_one_letter_code
_entity_poly.pdbx_strand_id
1 'polypeptide(L)'
;MPGHLLQEEMTPSYTTTTTITAPPSGSLQNGREKVKTVPLYLEEDIRPEMKEDIYDPTYQDEEGPPPKLEYVWRNIILMALLHVGALYGITLVPSCKLYTCLFAFVYYVISIEGIGAGVHRLWSHRTYKARLPLRIFLIIANTMAFQNDVYEWARDHRAHHKFSETHADPHNSRRGFFFSHVGWLLVRKHPAVKEKGGKLDMSDLKAEKLVMFQRRYYKPGILLMCFILPTLVPWYCWGETFLNSFYVATLLRYAVVLNATWLVNSAAHLYGYRPYDKNIDPRQNALVSLGSMGEGFHNYHHAFPYDYSASEYRWHINFTTFFIDCMAALGLAYDRKRVSKATVLARIKRTGDGSHKSG
;
A
#
# COMPACT_ATOMS: atom_id res chain seq x y z
N MET A 1 -12.87 1.04 -8.52
CA MET A 1 -13.94 2.05 -8.68
C MET A 1 -14.43 2.53 -7.32
N PRO A 2 -14.15 3.78 -6.93
CA PRO A 2 -14.78 4.38 -5.78
C PRO A 2 -16.06 5.08 -6.25
N GLY A 3 -17.20 4.40 -6.04
CA GLY A 3 -18.52 5.03 -6.04
C GLY A 3 -18.79 5.66 -4.68
N HIS A 4 -18.04 6.73 -4.37
CA HIS A 4 -18.28 7.63 -3.23
C HIS A 4 -17.57 8.98 -3.48
N LEU A 5 -18.19 9.80 -4.31
CA LEU A 5 -18.06 11.25 -4.27
C LEU A 5 -19.48 11.73 -4.01
N LEU A 6 -19.80 12.11 -2.77
CA LEU A 6 -20.85 13.07 -2.33
C LEU A 6 -20.97 13.03 -0.78
N GLN A 7 -21.12 14.23 -0.19
CA GLN A 7 -21.41 14.59 1.22
C GLN A 7 -20.22 14.52 2.22
N GLU A 8 -19.92 15.49 3.10
CA GLU A 8 -20.53 16.77 3.53
C GLU A 8 -19.45 17.48 4.40
N GLU A 9 -19.13 18.75 4.15
CA GLU A 9 -19.42 19.95 4.97
C GLU A 9 -18.75 20.10 6.36
N MET A 10 -18.20 21.29 6.59
CA MET A 10 -17.38 21.74 7.73
C MET A 10 -18.22 22.48 8.78
N THR A 11 -17.95 22.28 10.06
CA THR A 11 -18.18 23.28 11.14
C THR A 11 -17.24 23.04 12.34
N PRO A 12 -16.57 24.06 12.91
CA PRO A 12 -15.83 23.96 14.17
C PRO A 12 -16.50 24.75 15.32
N SER A 13 -16.39 24.26 16.57
CA SER A 13 -16.68 25.03 17.80
C SER A 13 -15.91 24.48 19.01
N TYR A 14 -14.92 25.22 19.53
CA TYR A 14 -14.86 25.91 20.83
C TYR A 14 -14.70 25.03 22.09
N THR A 15 -13.49 25.02 22.72
CA THR A 15 -13.10 25.63 24.04
C THR A 15 -13.40 24.67 25.22
N THR A 16 -12.53 24.34 26.20
CA THR A 16 -12.02 25.18 27.31
C THR A 16 -11.15 24.30 28.28
N THR A 17 -9.92 24.75 28.63
CA THR A 17 -9.32 24.89 30.00
C THR A 17 -9.00 23.65 30.88
N THR A 18 -7.71 23.28 31.11
CA THR A 18 -6.74 23.68 32.21
C THR A 18 -6.57 22.52 33.22
N THR A 19 -5.37 22.04 33.61
CA THR A 19 -4.45 22.65 34.58
C THR A 19 -3.16 21.83 34.68
N ILE A 20 -2.02 22.52 34.84
CA ILE A 20 -0.67 22.00 35.10
C ILE A 20 -0.45 21.86 36.61
N THR A 21 0.13 20.75 37.07
CA THR A 21 0.95 20.71 38.30
C THR A 21 2.09 19.70 38.14
N ALA A 22 3.32 20.18 38.36
CA ALA A 22 4.55 19.42 38.46
C ALA A 22 5.09 19.49 39.92
N PRO A 23 6.03 18.60 40.31
CA PRO A 23 6.21 18.03 41.66
C PRO A 23 7.30 18.75 42.49
N PRO A 24 7.76 18.24 43.66
CA PRO A 24 8.93 17.31 43.68
C PRO A 24 9.16 16.40 44.93
N SER A 25 10.15 15.50 44.77
CA SER A 25 11.14 14.98 45.74
C SER A 25 10.73 14.11 46.95
N GLY A 26 11.32 12.91 47.02
CA GLY A 26 11.43 12.07 48.21
C GLY A 26 12.40 10.92 48.01
N SER A 27 13.64 11.07 48.48
CA SER A 27 14.73 10.08 48.49
C SER A 27 14.53 9.03 49.59
N LEU A 28 14.84 7.75 49.32
CA LEU A 28 15.30 6.78 50.34
C LEU A 28 16.13 5.67 49.67
N GLN A 29 17.33 5.46 50.21
CA GLN A 29 18.32 4.45 49.85
C GLN A 29 17.91 3.05 50.32
N ASN A 30 18.16 2.01 49.52
CA ASN A 30 18.76 0.77 50.00
C ASN A 30 19.25 -0.13 48.85
N GLY A 31 20.46 -0.65 49.02
CA GLY A 31 21.21 -1.37 47.99
C GLY A 31 20.76 -2.81 47.76
N ARG A 32 20.77 -3.22 46.49
CA ARG A 32 21.01 -4.59 46.03
C ARG A 32 21.43 -4.58 44.57
N GLU A 33 22.60 -5.17 44.32
CA GLU A 33 23.11 -5.74 43.06
C GLU A 33 22.90 -4.96 41.74
N LYS A 34 23.99 -4.38 41.25
CA LYS A 34 24.13 -3.95 39.85
C LYS A 34 24.14 -5.15 38.91
N VAL A 35 22.96 -5.66 38.56
CA VAL A 35 22.78 -6.32 37.25
C VAL A 35 22.73 -5.20 36.23
N LYS A 36 23.78 -5.07 35.42
CA LYS A 36 23.76 -4.21 34.22
C LYS A 36 22.72 -4.79 33.25
N THR A 37 21.47 -4.37 33.38
CA THR A 37 20.50 -4.42 32.30
C THR A 37 21.00 -3.48 31.22
N VAL A 38 21.58 -4.07 30.16
CA VAL A 38 21.83 -3.36 28.91
C VAL A 38 20.50 -2.71 28.50
N PRO A 39 20.45 -1.40 28.22
CA PRO A 39 19.22 -0.79 27.75
C PRO A 39 18.80 -1.54 26.51
N LEU A 40 17.60 -2.14 26.52
CA LEU A 40 16.96 -2.60 25.29
C LEU A 40 17.06 -1.44 24.30
N TYR A 41 17.77 -1.66 23.19
CA TYR A 41 17.99 -0.70 22.12
C TYR A 41 16.77 0.21 21.96
N LEU A 42 16.94 1.52 22.26
CA LEU A 42 16.03 2.55 21.76
C LEU A 42 15.95 2.32 20.26
N GLU A 43 14.81 1.82 19.76
CA GLU A 43 14.58 1.69 18.34
C GLU A 43 14.79 3.08 17.73
N GLU A 44 15.83 3.23 16.90
CA GLU A 44 16.15 4.50 16.25
C GLU A 44 14.95 4.97 15.41
N ASP A 45 14.35 6.11 15.76
CA ASP A 45 13.29 6.74 14.95
C ASP A 45 13.93 7.39 13.71
N ILE A 46 14.10 6.59 12.65
CA ILE A 46 14.69 7.03 11.38
C ILE A 46 13.72 7.84 10.50
N ARG A 47 12.43 7.87 10.83
CA ARG A 47 11.37 8.57 10.10
C ARG A 47 10.42 9.31 11.06
N PRO A 48 10.92 10.31 11.81
CA PRO A 48 10.10 11.01 12.79
C PRO A 48 8.99 11.85 12.14
N GLU A 49 9.12 12.20 10.86
CA GLU A 49 8.20 13.08 10.12
C GLU A 49 6.81 12.49 9.85
N MET A 50 6.63 11.18 10.02
CA MET A 50 5.39 10.48 9.67
C MET A 50 5.18 9.27 10.59
N LYS A 51 4.02 9.22 11.26
CA LYS A 51 3.69 8.17 12.24
C LYS A 51 2.29 7.55 12.07
N GLU A 52 1.48 7.99 11.10
CA GLU A 52 0.09 7.55 10.93
C GLU A 52 -0.06 6.12 10.37
N ASP A 53 1.05 5.46 10.07
CA ASP A 53 1.18 4.08 9.58
C ASP A 53 1.90 3.17 10.59
N ILE A 54 2.16 3.66 11.82
CA ILE A 54 2.67 2.81 12.89
C ILE A 54 1.50 2.01 13.47
N TYR A 55 1.65 0.69 13.54
CA TYR A 55 0.64 -0.20 14.10
C TYR A 55 0.27 0.19 15.54
N ASP A 56 -1.03 0.24 15.83
CA ASP A 56 -1.60 0.62 17.12
C ASP A 56 -2.21 -0.62 17.79
N PRO A 57 -1.46 -1.36 18.63
CA PRO A 57 -1.97 -2.56 19.30
C PRO A 57 -3.05 -2.25 20.36
N THR A 58 -3.27 -0.98 20.69
CA THR A 58 -4.25 -0.59 21.72
C THR A 58 -5.67 -0.57 21.18
N TYR A 59 -5.84 -0.45 19.86
CA TYR A 59 -7.15 -0.49 19.22
C TYR A 59 -7.54 -1.93 18.88
N GLN A 60 -8.74 -2.31 19.33
CA GLN A 60 -9.36 -3.60 19.02
C GLN A 60 -10.82 -3.34 18.64
N ASP A 61 -11.42 -4.31 17.94
CA ASP A 61 -12.85 -4.24 17.62
C ASP A 61 -13.69 -4.26 18.89
N GLU A 62 -14.69 -3.40 18.96
CA GLU A 62 -15.66 -3.39 20.06
C GLU A 62 -16.37 -4.74 20.16
N GLU A 63 -16.72 -5.14 21.39
CA GLU A 63 -17.52 -6.34 21.63
C GLU A 63 -18.92 -6.17 21.03
N GLY A 64 -19.29 -7.07 20.13
CA GLY A 64 -20.61 -7.08 19.51
C GLY A 64 -20.59 -7.69 18.10
N PRO A 65 -21.76 -8.07 17.57
CA PRO A 65 -21.85 -8.56 16.20
C PRO A 65 -21.56 -7.42 15.22
N PRO A 66 -20.70 -7.62 14.22
CA PRO A 66 -20.52 -6.62 13.17
C PRO A 66 -21.81 -6.43 12.37
N PRO A 67 -22.05 -5.22 11.83
CA PRO A 67 -23.16 -4.99 10.91
C PRO A 67 -23.02 -5.88 9.67
N LYS A 68 -24.17 -6.26 9.09
CA LYS A 68 -24.22 -6.97 7.81
C LYS A 68 -23.57 -6.14 6.70
N LEU A 69 -22.98 -6.82 5.72
CA LEU A 69 -22.38 -6.15 4.57
C LEU A 69 -23.46 -5.54 3.67
N GLU A 70 -23.25 -4.28 3.26
CA GLU A 70 -24.10 -3.61 2.28
C GLU A 70 -23.43 -3.63 0.90
N TYR A 71 -24.08 -4.28 -0.06
CA TYR A 71 -23.50 -4.50 -1.39
C TYR A 71 -23.59 -3.26 -2.28
N VAL A 72 -22.53 -3.01 -3.04
CA VAL A 72 -22.44 -1.93 -4.04
C VAL A 72 -22.55 -2.55 -5.42
N TRP A 73 -23.79 -2.81 -5.87
CA TRP A 73 -24.08 -3.54 -7.11
C TRP A 73 -23.39 -2.99 -8.36
N ARG A 74 -23.24 -1.66 -8.47
CA ARG A 74 -22.46 -1.04 -9.56
C ARG A 74 -21.02 -1.58 -9.59
N ASN A 75 -20.36 -1.68 -8.45
CA ASN A 75 -18.99 -2.17 -8.36
C ASN A 75 -18.92 -3.66 -8.68
N ILE A 76 -19.88 -4.44 -8.19
CA ILE A 76 -20.00 -5.88 -8.48
C ILE A 76 -20.10 -6.13 -9.99
N ILE A 77 -21.05 -5.47 -10.66
CA ILE A 77 -21.28 -5.62 -12.11
C ILE A 77 -20.03 -5.26 -12.89
N LEU A 78 -19.44 -4.09 -12.62
CA LEU A 78 -18.31 -3.62 -13.40
C LEU A 78 -17.03 -4.42 -13.12
N MET A 79 -16.86 -4.96 -11.91
CA MET A 79 -15.78 -5.88 -11.60
C MET A 79 -15.93 -7.21 -12.35
N ALA A 80 -17.16 -7.74 -12.40
CA ALA A 80 -17.47 -8.94 -13.19
C ALA A 80 -17.20 -8.71 -14.68
N LEU A 81 -17.67 -7.60 -15.26
CA LEU A 81 -17.42 -7.26 -16.66
C LEU A 81 -15.93 -7.11 -17.00
N LEU A 82 -15.15 -6.47 -16.12
CA LEU A 82 -13.70 -6.38 -16.28
C LEU A 82 -13.05 -7.77 -16.35
N HIS A 83 -13.40 -8.67 -15.42
CA HIS A 83 -12.80 -10.00 -15.37
C HIS A 83 -13.27 -10.91 -16.50
N VAL A 84 -14.53 -10.83 -16.92
CA VAL A 84 -15.04 -11.52 -18.12
C VAL A 84 -14.28 -11.03 -19.37
N GLY A 85 -14.09 -9.72 -19.51
CA GLY A 85 -13.29 -9.15 -20.60
C GLY A 85 -11.82 -9.58 -20.54
N ALA A 86 -11.22 -9.62 -19.36
CA ALA A 86 -9.86 -10.11 -19.17
C ALA A 86 -9.71 -11.59 -19.54
N LEU A 87 -10.65 -12.44 -19.12
CA LEU A 87 -10.68 -13.87 -19.49
C LEU A 87 -10.81 -14.05 -21.01
N TYR A 88 -11.66 -13.25 -21.67
CA TYR A 88 -11.71 -13.24 -23.12
C TYR A 88 -10.39 -12.77 -23.74
N GLY A 89 -9.75 -11.75 -23.15
CA GLY A 89 -8.41 -11.30 -23.53
C GLY A 89 -7.36 -12.41 -23.50
N ILE A 90 -7.40 -13.32 -22.51
CA ILE A 90 -6.49 -14.48 -22.44
C ILE A 90 -6.59 -15.34 -23.71
N THR A 91 -7.81 -15.57 -24.21
CA THR A 91 -8.03 -16.37 -25.44
C THR A 91 -7.50 -15.67 -26.71
N LEU A 92 -7.33 -14.35 -26.68
CA LEU A 92 -6.82 -13.55 -27.79
C LEU A 92 -5.28 -13.41 -27.78
N VAL A 93 -4.61 -13.69 -26.66
CA VAL A 93 -3.14 -13.54 -26.54
C VAL A 93 -2.37 -14.26 -27.65
N PRO A 94 -2.68 -15.51 -28.04
CA PRO A 94 -1.97 -16.20 -29.12
C PRO A 94 -2.09 -15.52 -30.50
N SER A 95 -3.10 -14.67 -30.69
CA SER A 95 -3.32 -13.92 -31.94
C SER A 95 -2.68 -12.52 -31.94
N CYS A 96 -2.14 -12.07 -30.80
CA CYS A 96 -1.54 -10.75 -30.67
C CYS A 96 -0.18 -10.67 -31.34
N LYS A 97 0.14 -9.47 -31.86
CA LYS A 97 1.50 -9.14 -32.30
C LYS A 97 2.44 -9.10 -31.09
N LEU A 98 3.71 -9.44 -31.31
CA LEU A 98 4.74 -9.43 -30.25
C LEU A 98 4.82 -8.07 -29.52
N TYR A 99 4.75 -6.97 -30.27
CA TYR A 99 4.79 -5.61 -29.68
C TYR A 99 3.58 -5.32 -28.77
N THR A 100 2.42 -5.93 -29.00
CA THR A 100 1.25 -5.81 -28.11
C THR A 100 1.53 -6.48 -26.77
N CYS A 101 2.10 -7.68 -26.78
CA CYS A 101 2.47 -8.40 -25.55
C CYS A 101 3.57 -7.66 -24.77
N LEU A 102 4.62 -7.18 -25.47
CA LEU A 102 5.69 -6.39 -24.86
C LEU A 102 5.18 -5.07 -24.29
N PHE A 103 4.34 -4.35 -25.03
CA PHE A 103 3.73 -3.11 -24.57
C PHE A 103 2.86 -3.34 -23.33
N ALA A 104 1.99 -4.36 -23.34
CA ALA A 104 1.16 -4.71 -22.20
C ALA A 104 2.00 -5.02 -20.95
N PHE A 105 3.12 -5.74 -21.12
CA PHE A 105 4.06 -6.03 -20.04
C PHE A 105 4.77 -4.78 -19.52
N VAL A 106 5.27 -3.90 -20.39
CA VAL A 106 5.89 -2.63 -19.97
C VAL A 106 4.87 -1.73 -19.25
N TYR A 107 3.64 -1.67 -19.76
CA TYR A 107 2.57 -0.91 -19.12
C TYR A 107 2.19 -1.47 -17.74
N TYR A 108 2.22 -2.80 -17.60
CA TYR A 108 2.06 -3.49 -16.32
C TYR A 108 3.16 -3.06 -15.33
N VAL A 109 4.44 -3.15 -15.73
CA VAL A 109 5.58 -2.76 -14.88
C VAL A 109 5.46 -1.30 -14.43
N ILE A 110 5.21 -0.37 -15.36
CA ILE A 110 5.06 1.05 -15.04
C ILE A 110 3.89 1.27 -14.07
N SER A 111 2.75 0.62 -14.30
CA SER A 111 1.57 0.74 -13.42
C SER A 111 1.86 0.24 -12.01
N ILE A 112 2.55 -0.90 -11.88
CA ILE A 112 2.96 -1.46 -10.58
C ILE A 112 3.95 -0.52 -9.88
N GLU A 113 4.92 0.09 -10.57
CA GLU A 113 5.83 1.08 -9.98
C GLU A 113 5.11 2.35 -9.53
N GLY A 114 4.04 2.76 -10.24
CA GLY A 114 3.13 3.82 -9.78
C GLY A 114 2.44 3.49 -8.46
N ILE A 115 2.28 2.20 -8.14
CA ILE A 115 1.79 1.72 -6.84
C ILE A 115 2.94 1.60 -5.85
N GLY A 116 3.89 0.70 -6.09
CA GLY A 116 4.98 0.36 -5.18
C GLY A 116 5.92 1.54 -4.88
N ALA A 117 6.61 2.07 -5.89
CA ALA A 117 7.51 3.21 -5.70
C ALA A 117 6.73 4.51 -5.42
N GLY A 118 5.53 4.65 -5.97
CA GLY A 118 4.66 5.81 -5.81
C GLY A 118 3.81 5.75 -4.54
N VAL A 119 2.52 5.43 -4.71
CA VAL A 119 1.50 5.61 -3.66
C VAL A 119 1.83 4.90 -2.37
N HIS A 120 2.47 3.74 -2.44
CA HIS A 120 2.85 2.97 -1.28
C HIS A 120 4.07 3.59 -0.55
N ARG A 121 5.27 3.43 -1.10
CA ARG A 121 6.52 3.78 -0.39
C ARG A 121 6.75 5.29 -0.28
N LEU A 122 6.39 6.09 -1.30
CA LEU A 122 6.61 7.54 -1.30
C LEU A 122 5.53 8.31 -0.54
N TRP A 123 4.26 8.11 -0.88
CA TRP A 123 3.17 8.95 -0.38
C TRP A 123 2.48 8.41 0.87
N SER A 124 2.27 7.09 0.98
CA SER A 124 1.65 6.50 2.17
C SER A 124 2.63 6.48 3.34
N HIS A 125 3.87 6.06 3.10
CA HIS A 125 4.87 5.84 4.15
C HIS A 125 6.00 6.86 4.23
N ARG A 126 6.19 7.77 3.25
CA ARG A 126 7.27 8.79 3.30
C ARG A 126 8.66 8.19 3.59
N THR A 127 8.98 7.03 3.00
CA THR A 127 10.24 6.31 3.26
C THR A 127 11.43 6.84 2.48
N TYR A 128 11.17 7.68 1.48
CA TYR A 128 12.17 8.41 0.72
C TYR A 128 11.58 9.73 0.21
N LYS A 129 12.45 10.61 -0.29
CA LYS A 129 12.07 11.88 -0.91
C LYS A 129 12.35 11.82 -2.42
N ALA A 130 11.40 12.31 -3.22
CA ALA A 130 11.50 12.36 -4.67
C ALA A 130 11.45 13.81 -5.18
N ARG A 131 12.28 14.13 -6.17
CA ARG A 131 12.22 15.41 -6.89
C ARG A 131 11.03 15.43 -7.86
N LEU A 132 10.68 16.62 -8.33
CA LEU A 132 9.49 16.84 -9.17
C LEU A 132 9.43 15.94 -10.43
N PRO A 133 10.52 15.70 -11.20
CA PRO A 133 10.44 14.84 -12.38
C PRO A 133 10.00 13.41 -12.07
N LEU A 134 10.55 12.81 -11.01
CA LEU A 134 10.16 11.48 -10.56
C LEU A 134 8.73 11.46 -10.02
N ARG A 135 8.33 12.48 -9.25
CA ARG A 135 6.95 12.60 -8.74
C ARG A 135 5.93 12.73 -9.88
N ILE A 136 6.25 13.45 -10.96
CA ILE A 136 5.42 13.53 -12.17
C ILE A 136 5.33 12.15 -12.85
N PHE A 137 6.44 11.44 -13.00
CA PHE A 137 6.41 10.08 -13.54
C PHE A 137 5.51 9.17 -12.70
N LEU A 138 5.72 9.13 -11.37
CA LEU A 138 4.99 8.26 -10.47
C LEU A 138 3.49 8.59 -10.39
N ILE A 139 3.09 9.86 -10.47
CA ILE A 139 1.67 10.23 -10.43
C ILE A 139 0.95 9.82 -11.72
N ILE A 140 1.63 9.91 -12.86
CA ILE A 140 1.10 9.45 -14.16
C ILE A 140 1.00 7.92 -14.13
N ALA A 141 2.06 7.23 -13.69
CA ALA A 141 2.10 5.78 -13.54
C ALA A 141 1.01 5.26 -12.57
N ASN A 142 0.79 5.93 -11.43
CA ASN A 142 -0.29 5.60 -10.50
C ASN A 142 -1.68 5.78 -11.16
N THR A 143 -1.83 6.79 -12.02
CA THR A 143 -3.07 7.02 -12.76
C THR A 143 -3.33 5.93 -13.80
N MET A 144 -2.29 5.35 -14.40
CA MET A 144 -2.39 4.15 -15.26
C MET A 144 -2.96 2.94 -14.50
N ALA A 145 -2.58 2.79 -13.23
CA ALA A 145 -2.95 1.65 -12.38
C ALA A 145 -4.40 1.66 -11.90
N PHE A 146 -5.07 2.83 -11.91
CA PHE A 146 -6.49 3.00 -11.55
C PHE A 146 -6.93 2.32 -10.23
N GLN A 147 -6.21 2.59 -9.14
CA GLN A 147 -6.55 2.07 -7.80
C GLN A 147 -7.08 3.14 -6.82
N ASN A 148 -7.84 4.12 -7.31
CA ASN A 148 -8.16 5.40 -6.63
C ASN A 148 -6.97 6.38 -6.65
N ASP A 149 -7.25 7.67 -6.41
CA ASP A 149 -6.21 8.69 -6.38
C ASP A 149 -5.29 8.50 -5.16
N VAL A 150 -4.08 9.05 -5.24
CA VAL A 150 -3.04 8.89 -4.22
C VAL A 150 -3.52 9.24 -2.81
N TYR A 151 -4.35 10.27 -2.66
CA TYR A 151 -4.86 10.69 -1.35
C TYR A 151 -5.80 9.65 -0.74
N GLU A 152 -6.75 9.13 -1.54
CA GLU A 152 -7.69 8.10 -1.06
C GLU A 152 -6.98 6.78 -0.76
N TRP A 153 -6.08 6.34 -1.66
CA TRP A 153 -5.31 5.11 -1.47
C TRP A 153 -4.44 5.19 -0.20
N ALA A 154 -3.69 6.29 -0.03
CA ALA A 154 -2.82 6.46 1.13
C ALA A 154 -3.57 6.56 2.46
N ARG A 155 -4.76 7.17 2.48
CA ARG A 155 -5.60 7.19 3.68
C ARG A 155 -6.04 5.78 4.08
N ASP A 156 -6.51 5.00 3.10
CA ASP A 156 -6.91 3.61 3.34
C ASP A 156 -5.71 2.76 3.79
N HIS A 157 -4.54 2.97 3.18
CA HIS A 157 -3.31 2.23 3.51
C HIS A 157 -2.74 2.58 4.89
N ARG A 158 -2.75 3.86 5.29
CA ARG A 158 -2.38 4.26 6.65
C ARG A 158 -3.32 3.64 7.70
N ALA A 159 -4.63 3.61 7.41
CA ALA A 159 -5.61 2.94 8.28
C ALA A 159 -5.38 1.42 8.35
N HIS A 160 -5.06 0.79 7.22
CA HIS A 160 -4.68 -0.62 7.15
C HIS A 160 -3.48 -0.94 8.05
N HIS A 161 -2.41 -0.15 7.97
CA HIS A 161 -1.25 -0.35 8.85
C HIS A 161 -1.55 -0.10 10.32
N LYS A 162 -2.23 1.01 10.64
CA LYS A 162 -2.46 1.43 12.02
C LYS A 162 -3.41 0.50 12.75
N PHE A 163 -4.43 0.00 12.06
CA PHE A 163 -5.52 -0.79 12.64
C PHE A 163 -5.64 -2.16 11.96
N SER A 164 -4.52 -2.72 11.52
CA SER A 164 -4.42 -4.02 10.83
C SER A 164 -5.20 -5.10 11.58
N GLU A 165 -5.91 -5.97 10.84
CA GLU A 165 -6.71 -7.07 11.40
C GLU A 165 -7.90 -6.63 12.28
N THR A 166 -8.43 -5.42 12.08
CA THR A 166 -9.64 -4.91 12.76
C THR A 166 -10.72 -4.46 11.77
N HIS A 167 -11.90 -4.10 12.23
CA HIS A 167 -12.93 -3.45 11.43
C HIS A 167 -12.56 -2.05 10.91
N ALA A 168 -11.49 -1.43 11.43
CA ALA A 168 -10.95 -0.19 10.89
C ALA A 168 -9.94 -0.40 9.74
N ASP A 169 -9.51 -1.64 9.51
CA ASP A 169 -8.76 -2.04 8.32
C ASP A 169 -9.71 -2.17 7.10
N PRO A 170 -9.52 -1.38 6.03
CA PRO A 170 -10.35 -1.43 4.83
C PRO A 170 -10.45 -2.81 4.18
N HIS A 171 -9.40 -3.64 4.27
CA HIS A 171 -9.31 -4.96 3.65
C HIS A 171 -8.98 -6.06 4.68
N ASN A 172 -9.54 -5.91 5.89
CA ASN A 172 -9.40 -6.84 7.02
C ASN A 172 -9.35 -8.32 6.62
N SER A 173 -8.16 -8.89 6.75
CA SER A 173 -7.83 -10.28 6.41
C SER A 173 -8.60 -11.31 7.24
N ARG A 174 -9.08 -10.97 8.46
CA ARG A 174 -9.90 -11.83 9.31
C ARG A 174 -11.27 -12.15 8.71
N ARG A 175 -11.72 -11.37 7.74
CA ARG A 175 -12.95 -11.64 6.96
C ARG A 175 -12.73 -12.64 5.82
N GLY A 176 -11.55 -13.23 5.74
CA GLY A 176 -11.19 -14.29 4.81
C GLY A 176 -10.67 -13.78 3.47
N PHE A 177 -10.06 -14.69 2.71
CA PHE A 177 -9.35 -14.40 1.46
C PHE A 177 -10.18 -13.57 0.48
N PHE A 178 -11.45 -13.93 0.26
CA PHE A 178 -12.28 -13.22 -0.73
C PHE A 178 -12.51 -11.75 -0.34
N PHE A 179 -12.77 -11.47 0.94
CA PHE A 179 -13.00 -10.11 1.41
C PHE A 179 -11.75 -9.25 1.24
N SER A 180 -10.59 -9.72 1.71
CA SER A 180 -9.33 -8.95 1.63
C SER A 180 -8.79 -8.83 0.21
N HIS A 181 -9.09 -9.79 -0.67
CA HIS A 181 -8.68 -9.73 -2.07
C HIS A 181 -9.50 -8.71 -2.87
N VAL A 182 -10.82 -8.87 -2.94
CA VAL A 182 -11.69 -8.03 -3.78
C VAL A 182 -13.01 -7.66 -3.13
N GLY A 183 -13.51 -8.48 -2.21
CA GLY A 183 -14.84 -8.31 -1.62
C GLY A 183 -15.05 -6.96 -0.93
N TRP A 184 -14.00 -6.41 -0.30
CA TRP A 184 -14.05 -5.08 0.33
C TRP A 184 -14.35 -3.94 -0.66
N LEU A 185 -13.99 -4.08 -1.94
CA LEU A 185 -14.30 -3.12 -3.01
C LEU A 185 -15.75 -3.20 -3.49
N LEU A 186 -16.45 -4.28 -3.14
CA LEU A 186 -17.80 -4.61 -3.61
C LEU A 186 -18.88 -4.25 -2.59
N VAL A 187 -18.49 -3.79 -1.40
CA VAL A 187 -19.38 -3.46 -0.30
C VAL A 187 -19.08 -2.08 0.26
N ARG A 188 -19.99 -1.54 1.08
CA ARG A 188 -19.70 -0.32 1.84
C ARG A 188 -18.66 -0.63 2.92
N LYS A 189 -17.68 0.28 3.08
CA LYS A 189 -16.68 0.21 4.16
C LYS A 189 -17.38 0.20 5.52
N HIS A 190 -16.83 -0.58 6.46
CA HIS A 190 -17.31 -0.58 7.84
C HIS A 190 -17.21 0.83 8.46
N PRO A 191 -18.16 1.24 9.33
CA PRO A 191 -18.14 2.57 9.96
C PRO A 191 -16.80 2.92 10.63
N ALA A 192 -16.18 1.95 11.30
CA ALA A 192 -14.86 2.12 11.94
C ALA A 192 -13.75 2.58 10.96
N VAL A 193 -13.77 2.14 9.69
CA VAL A 193 -12.82 2.62 8.68
C VAL A 193 -12.95 4.14 8.46
N LYS A 194 -14.19 4.64 8.41
CA LYS A 194 -14.44 6.08 8.21
C LYS A 194 -14.07 6.88 9.46
N GLU A 195 -14.46 6.39 10.63
CA GLU A 195 -14.24 7.07 11.90
C GLU A 195 -12.74 7.12 12.26
N LYS A 196 -12.05 5.97 12.24
CA LYS A 196 -10.63 5.88 12.58
C LYS A 196 -9.75 6.45 11.48
N GLY A 197 -10.07 6.18 10.21
CA GLY A 197 -9.37 6.75 9.07
C GLY A 197 -9.54 8.27 8.93
N GLY A 198 -10.65 8.83 9.43
CA GLY A 198 -10.87 10.27 9.50
C GLY A 198 -10.02 11.00 10.54
N LYS A 199 -9.46 10.27 11.52
CA LYS A 199 -8.58 10.80 12.58
C LYS A 199 -7.10 10.78 12.18
N LEU A 200 -6.73 10.13 11.07
CA LEU A 200 -5.35 10.09 10.59
C LEU A 200 -4.94 11.44 10.02
N ASP A 201 -3.72 11.87 10.33
CA ASP A 201 -3.15 13.06 9.68
C ASP A 201 -2.85 12.76 8.19
N MET A 202 -3.46 13.56 7.32
CA MET A 202 -3.26 13.53 5.87
C MET A 202 -2.80 14.89 5.34
N SER A 203 -2.38 15.80 6.23
CA SER A 203 -1.98 17.18 5.92
C SER A 203 -0.78 17.23 4.96
N ASP A 204 0.13 16.28 5.08
CA ASP A 204 1.31 16.13 4.21
C ASP A 204 0.92 15.91 2.74
N LEU A 205 -0.12 15.12 2.47
CA LEU A 205 -0.65 14.92 1.10
C LEU A 205 -1.52 16.08 0.64
N LYS A 206 -2.30 16.72 1.54
CA LYS A 206 -3.08 17.92 1.20
C LYS A 206 -2.20 19.09 0.79
N ALA A 207 -1.04 19.25 1.43
CA ALA A 207 -0.06 20.27 1.09
C ALA A 207 0.66 20.00 -0.26
N GLU A 208 0.62 18.75 -0.74
CA GLU A 208 1.32 18.36 -1.95
C GLU A 208 0.51 18.65 -3.22
N LYS A 209 0.81 19.78 -3.88
CA LYS A 209 0.07 20.27 -5.06
C LYS A 209 -0.14 19.23 -6.16
N LEU A 210 0.87 18.39 -6.43
CA LEU A 210 0.79 17.36 -7.48
C LEU A 210 -0.22 16.25 -7.13
N VAL A 211 -0.29 15.84 -5.86
CA VAL A 211 -1.25 14.85 -5.37
C VAL A 211 -2.68 15.41 -5.46
N MET A 212 -2.87 16.65 -5.03
CA MET A 212 -4.16 17.33 -5.14
C MET A 212 -4.57 17.61 -6.59
N PHE A 213 -3.61 17.85 -7.49
CA PHE A 213 -3.86 17.95 -8.93
C PHE A 213 -4.39 16.63 -9.49
N GLN A 214 -3.73 15.50 -9.19
CA GLN A 214 -4.21 14.18 -9.62
C GLN A 214 -5.62 13.92 -9.09
N ARG A 215 -5.89 14.18 -7.81
CA ARG A 215 -7.21 14.01 -7.21
C ARG A 215 -8.29 14.84 -7.93
N ARG A 216 -8.00 16.10 -8.26
CA ARG A 216 -8.92 17.00 -8.98
C ARG A 216 -9.24 16.49 -10.39
N TYR A 217 -8.26 15.96 -11.10
CA TYR A 217 -8.38 15.50 -12.49
C TYR A 217 -8.37 13.97 -12.63
N TYR A 218 -8.71 13.24 -11.56
CA TYR A 218 -8.54 11.80 -11.51
C TYR A 218 -9.38 11.09 -12.59
N LYS A 219 -10.66 11.46 -12.71
CA LYS A 219 -11.60 10.86 -13.67
C LYS A 219 -11.14 10.95 -15.14
N PRO A 220 -10.83 12.14 -15.70
CA PRO A 220 -10.29 12.19 -17.07
C PRO A 220 -8.92 11.52 -17.16
N GLY A 221 -8.08 11.62 -16.12
CA GLY A 221 -6.78 10.97 -16.06
C GLY A 221 -6.85 9.46 -16.21
N ILE A 222 -7.71 8.77 -15.45
CA ILE A 222 -7.85 7.30 -15.54
C ILE A 222 -8.44 6.86 -16.87
N LEU A 223 -9.39 7.61 -17.45
CA LEU A 223 -9.95 7.26 -18.76
C LEU A 223 -8.86 7.30 -19.83
N LEU A 224 -8.03 8.35 -19.82
CA LEU A 224 -6.92 8.48 -20.73
C LEU A 224 -5.84 7.40 -20.49
N MET A 225 -5.32 7.33 -19.28
CA MET A 225 -4.12 6.54 -18.97
C MET A 225 -4.41 5.05 -18.77
N CYS A 226 -5.57 4.67 -18.22
CA CYS A 226 -5.88 3.26 -17.99
C CYS A 226 -6.57 2.61 -19.20
N PHE A 227 -7.37 3.36 -19.99
CA PHE A 227 -8.20 2.76 -21.04
C PHE A 227 -7.86 3.23 -22.45
N ILE A 228 -7.89 4.54 -22.72
CA ILE A 228 -7.78 5.09 -24.08
C ILE A 228 -6.35 4.88 -24.62
N LEU A 229 -5.33 5.40 -23.94
CA LEU A 229 -3.95 5.33 -24.40
C LEU A 229 -3.45 3.89 -24.61
N PRO A 230 -3.62 2.94 -23.67
CA PRO A 230 -3.17 1.57 -23.87
C PRO A 230 -3.97 0.79 -24.92
N THR A 231 -5.16 1.26 -25.33
CA THR A 231 -5.90 0.71 -26.47
C THR A 231 -5.43 1.30 -27.80
N LEU A 232 -5.24 2.62 -27.86
CA LEU A 232 -4.92 3.30 -29.12
C LEU A 232 -3.45 3.12 -29.54
N VAL A 233 -2.50 3.05 -28.61
CA VAL A 233 -1.08 2.91 -28.95
C VAL A 233 -0.81 1.63 -29.76
N PRO A 234 -1.24 0.43 -29.35
CA PRO A 234 -1.03 -0.76 -30.17
C PRO A 234 -1.75 -0.72 -31.52
N TRP A 235 -2.95 -0.14 -31.53
CA TRP A 235 -3.76 -0.03 -32.75
C TRP A 235 -3.09 0.85 -33.81
N TYR A 236 -2.56 2.02 -33.43
CA TYR A 236 -1.94 2.96 -34.37
C TYR A 236 -0.45 2.72 -34.62
N CYS A 237 0.32 2.30 -33.61
CA CYS A 237 1.79 2.27 -33.74
C CYS A 237 2.34 1.02 -34.43
N TRP A 238 1.64 -0.12 -34.35
CA TRP A 238 2.08 -1.36 -35.01
C TRP A 238 0.93 -2.17 -35.64
N GLY A 239 -0.22 -1.53 -35.85
CA GLY A 239 -1.36 -2.09 -36.58
C GLY A 239 -1.97 -3.32 -35.92
N GLU A 240 -1.98 -3.38 -34.58
CA GLU A 240 -2.75 -4.39 -33.86
C GLU A 240 -4.25 -4.21 -34.10
N THR A 241 -5.05 -5.27 -34.02
CA THR A 241 -6.51 -5.09 -34.09
C THR A 241 -7.01 -4.29 -32.89
N PHE A 242 -8.06 -3.48 -33.08
CA PHE A 242 -8.68 -2.75 -31.98
C PHE A 242 -9.15 -3.72 -30.86
N LEU A 243 -9.68 -4.88 -31.26
CA LEU A 243 -10.14 -5.92 -30.34
C LEU A 243 -9.01 -6.44 -29.44
N ASN A 244 -7.87 -6.83 -30.01
CA ASN A 244 -6.71 -7.30 -29.25
C ASN A 244 -6.15 -6.18 -28.37
N SER A 245 -6.06 -4.95 -28.89
CA SER A 245 -5.57 -3.80 -28.13
C SER A 245 -6.44 -3.52 -26.90
N PHE A 246 -7.76 -3.57 -27.05
CA PHE A 246 -8.70 -3.33 -25.96
C PHE A 246 -8.73 -4.48 -24.94
N TYR A 247 -8.87 -5.73 -25.38
CA TYR A 247 -9.03 -6.85 -24.46
C TYR A 247 -7.71 -7.31 -23.82
N VAL A 248 -6.58 -7.25 -24.54
CA VAL A 248 -5.27 -7.70 -24.05
C VAL A 248 -4.48 -6.57 -23.42
N ALA A 249 -4.11 -5.55 -24.21
CA ALA A 249 -3.26 -4.45 -23.73
C ALA A 249 -3.99 -3.53 -22.74
N THR A 250 -5.32 -3.55 -22.72
CA THR A 250 -6.13 -2.75 -21.78
C THR A 250 -6.76 -3.57 -20.65
N LEU A 251 -7.77 -4.41 -20.94
CA LEU A 251 -8.57 -5.07 -19.90
C LEU A 251 -7.80 -6.18 -19.16
N LEU A 252 -7.18 -7.12 -19.88
CA LEU A 252 -6.39 -8.19 -19.27
C LEU A 252 -5.23 -7.60 -18.46
N ARG A 253 -4.44 -6.72 -19.07
CA ARG A 253 -3.34 -6.01 -18.39
C ARG A 253 -3.81 -5.31 -17.11
N TYR A 254 -4.95 -4.61 -17.13
CA TYR A 254 -5.48 -3.95 -15.94
C TYR A 254 -5.96 -4.95 -14.87
N ALA A 255 -6.67 -6.00 -15.26
CA ALA A 255 -7.08 -7.05 -14.34
C ALA A 255 -5.87 -7.75 -13.68
N VAL A 256 -4.78 -7.99 -14.43
CA VAL A 256 -3.55 -8.56 -13.89
C VAL A 256 -2.88 -7.60 -12.90
N VAL A 257 -2.80 -6.29 -13.20
CA VAL A 257 -2.32 -5.27 -12.23
C VAL A 257 -3.13 -5.34 -10.93
N LEU A 258 -4.46 -5.34 -11.01
CA LEU A 258 -5.33 -5.39 -9.83
C LEU A 258 -5.10 -6.65 -9.00
N ASN A 259 -5.17 -7.83 -9.61
CA ASN A 259 -5.03 -9.09 -8.89
C ASN A 259 -3.62 -9.25 -8.30
N ALA A 260 -2.57 -8.78 -8.98
CA ALA A 260 -1.22 -8.76 -8.43
C ALA A 260 -1.12 -7.89 -7.18
N THR A 261 -1.76 -6.71 -7.16
CA THR A 261 -1.82 -5.86 -5.96
C THR A 261 -2.68 -6.49 -4.86
N TRP A 262 -3.85 -7.04 -5.19
CA TRP A 262 -4.76 -7.62 -4.22
C TRP A 262 -4.23 -8.89 -3.55
N LEU A 263 -3.31 -9.61 -4.19
CA LEU A 263 -2.59 -10.70 -3.57
C LEU A 263 -1.73 -10.25 -2.37
N VAL A 264 -1.30 -8.98 -2.32
CA VAL A 264 -0.63 -8.44 -1.14
C VAL A 264 -1.59 -8.41 0.05
N ASN A 265 -2.82 -7.92 -0.14
CA ASN A 265 -3.83 -7.84 0.92
C ASN A 265 -4.38 -9.21 1.35
N SER A 266 -4.46 -10.18 0.41
CA SER A 266 -5.02 -11.49 0.70
C SER A 266 -3.96 -12.55 0.98
N ALA A 267 -3.17 -12.94 -0.03
CA ALA A 267 -2.20 -14.01 0.11
C ALA A 267 -1.07 -13.63 1.08
N ALA A 268 -0.60 -12.38 1.08
CA ALA A 268 0.44 -11.94 1.99
C ALA A 268 -0.04 -11.65 3.43
N HIS A 269 -1.31 -11.90 3.76
CA HIS A 269 -1.81 -11.99 5.15
C HIS A 269 -2.12 -13.43 5.59
N LEU A 270 -2.16 -14.39 4.65
CA LEU A 270 -2.62 -15.76 4.94
C LEU A 270 -1.56 -16.83 4.72
N TYR A 271 -0.70 -16.67 3.71
CA TYR A 271 0.22 -17.72 3.27
C TYR A 271 1.67 -17.22 3.26
N GLY A 272 2.52 -17.85 4.07
CA GLY A 272 3.95 -17.58 4.13
C GLY A 272 4.51 -17.58 5.56
N TYR A 273 5.74 -17.12 5.71
CA TYR A 273 6.46 -17.10 6.98
C TYR A 273 6.42 -15.74 7.69
N ARG A 274 6.74 -15.71 8.99
CA ARG A 274 6.83 -14.49 9.81
C ARG A 274 8.17 -14.39 10.55
N PRO A 275 9.29 -14.25 9.81
CA PRO A 275 10.62 -14.20 10.40
C PRO A 275 10.86 -13.01 11.33
N TYR A 276 10.09 -11.91 11.19
CA TYR A 276 10.30 -10.67 11.96
C TYR A 276 9.30 -10.53 13.10
N ASP A 277 8.01 -10.78 12.85
CA ASP A 277 6.99 -10.70 13.88
C ASP A 277 5.87 -11.73 13.67
N LYS A 278 5.83 -12.74 14.54
CA LYS A 278 4.83 -13.81 14.53
C LYS A 278 3.49 -13.41 15.16
N ASN A 279 3.41 -12.23 15.77
CA ASN A 279 2.22 -11.77 16.47
C ASN A 279 1.27 -10.96 15.57
N ILE A 280 1.69 -10.66 14.34
CA ILE A 280 0.87 -10.03 13.29
C ILE A 280 0.56 -11.05 12.19
N ASP A 281 -0.48 -10.83 11.40
CA ASP A 281 -0.86 -11.73 10.30
C ASP A 281 -0.04 -11.60 9.00
N PRO A 282 0.47 -10.41 8.59
CA PRO A 282 1.33 -10.25 7.41
C PRO A 282 2.47 -11.27 7.31
N ARG A 283 2.70 -11.77 6.10
CA ARG A 283 3.58 -12.90 5.74
C ARG A 283 4.58 -12.53 4.65
N GLN A 284 5.73 -13.19 4.69
CA GLN A 284 6.67 -13.21 3.57
C GLN A 284 6.17 -14.19 2.51
N ASN A 285 5.93 -13.71 1.29
CA ASN A 285 5.47 -14.52 0.16
C ASN A 285 6.21 -14.15 -1.14
N ALA A 286 7.14 -14.99 -1.56
CA ALA A 286 7.99 -14.74 -2.73
C ALA A 286 7.19 -14.69 -4.05
N LEU A 287 6.12 -15.47 -4.18
CA LEU A 287 5.26 -15.44 -5.38
C LEU A 287 4.51 -14.12 -5.49
N VAL A 288 4.04 -13.58 -4.35
CA VAL A 288 3.46 -12.24 -4.30
C VAL A 288 4.51 -11.20 -4.68
N SER A 289 5.76 -11.29 -4.19
CA SER A 289 6.83 -10.37 -4.59
C SER A 289 7.13 -10.39 -6.09
N LEU A 290 7.06 -11.55 -6.75
CA LEU A 290 7.25 -11.66 -8.20
C LEU A 290 6.15 -10.92 -8.98
N GLY A 291 4.89 -11.06 -8.58
CA GLY A 291 3.77 -10.34 -9.22
C GLY A 291 3.80 -8.85 -8.90
N SER A 292 3.93 -8.50 -7.63
CA SER A 292 3.86 -7.11 -7.13
C SER A 292 5.18 -6.32 -7.23
N MET A 293 6.20 -6.87 -7.88
CA MET A 293 7.52 -6.24 -8.06
C MET A 293 8.31 -5.92 -6.77
N GLY A 294 7.98 -6.55 -5.65
CA GLY A 294 8.70 -6.41 -4.39
C GLY A 294 7.86 -6.34 -3.13
N GLU A 295 6.54 -6.27 -3.25
CA GLU A 295 5.66 -5.94 -2.11
C GLU A 295 5.20 -7.17 -1.31
N GLY A 296 5.64 -8.38 -1.69
CA GLY A 296 5.28 -9.63 -1.02
C GLY A 296 6.07 -9.92 0.26
N PHE A 297 7.08 -9.12 0.60
CA PHE A 297 7.81 -9.20 1.88
C PHE A 297 7.03 -8.51 3.01
N HIS A 298 5.77 -8.92 3.18
CA HIS A 298 4.76 -8.16 3.92
C HIS A 298 4.95 -8.23 5.44
N ASN A 299 5.50 -9.32 5.98
CA ASN A 299 5.85 -9.40 7.41
C ASN A 299 6.94 -8.39 7.78
N TYR A 300 7.96 -8.25 6.93
CA TYR A 300 8.98 -7.22 7.13
C TYR A 300 8.36 -5.83 7.06
N HIS A 301 7.56 -5.60 6.03
CA HIS A 301 6.97 -4.31 5.76
C HIS A 301 6.07 -3.82 6.91
N HIS A 302 5.17 -4.65 7.45
CA HIS A 302 4.36 -4.27 8.61
C HIS A 302 5.18 -4.13 9.90
N ALA A 303 6.27 -4.88 10.05
CA ALA A 303 7.17 -4.70 11.18
C ALA A 303 7.97 -3.39 11.13
N PHE A 304 8.24 -2.89 9.90
CA PHE A 304 9.07 -1.72 9.61
C PHE A 304 8.49 -0.87 8.46
N PRO A 305 7.32 -0.23 8.65
CA PRO A 305 6.62 0.48 7.56
C PRO A 305 7.38 1.71 7.05
N TYR A 306 8.37 2.19 7.82
CA TYR A 306 9.25 3.31 7.50
C TYR A 306 10.46 2.94 6.63
N ASP A 307 10.59 1.67 6.22
CA ASP A 307 11.70 1.24 5.38
C ASP A 307 11.39 1.36 3.88
N TYR A 308 12.24 2.06 3.13
CA TYR A 308 12.02 2.30 1.70
C TYR A 308 12.08 1.07 0.81
N SER A 309 12.75 0.00 1.28
CA SER A 309 12.86 -1.25 0.55
C SER A 309 11.65 -2.15 0.75
N ALA A 310 10.87 -1.96 1.83
CA ALA A 310 9.80 -2.88 2.23
C ALA A 310 10.24 -4.36 2.40
N SER A 311 11.55 -4.62 2.50
CA SER A 311 12.15 -5.97 2.59
C SER A 311 13.49 -5.91 3.31
N GLU A 312 14.01 -7.01 3.87
CA GLU A 312 15.35 -7.04 4.49
C GLU A 312 16.53 -6.96 3.49
N TYR A 313 16.31 -7.37 2.26
CA TYR A 313 17.31 -7.31 1.20
C TYR A 313 16.81 -6.42 0.07
N ARG A 314 17.65 -5.48 -0.37
CA ARG A 314 17.26 -4.42 -1.31
C ARG A 314 16.75 -4.96 -2.65
N TRP A 315 17.55 -5.76 -3.36
CA TRP A 315 17.22 -6.21 -4.73
C TRP A 315 16.84 -7.68 -4.81
N HIS A 316 16.57 -8.33 -3.67
CA HIS A 316 16.11 -9.71 -3.66
C HIS A 316 14.62 -9.76 -3.98
N ILE A 317 14.27 -10.17 -5.21
CA ILE A 317 12.87 -10.23 -5.71
C ILE A 317 12.14 -8.89 -5.46
N ASN A 318 12.84 -7.78 -5.68
CA ASN A 318 12.34 -6.45 -5.37
C ASN A 318 12.83 -5.44 -6.41
N PHE A 319 12.09 -5.40 -7.52
CA PHE A 319 12.36 -4.51 -8.63
C PHE A 319 12.06 -3.05 -8.27
N THR A 320 11.05 -2.79 -7.44
CA THR A 320 10.71 -1.45 -6.97
C THR A 320 11.86 -0.78 -6.21
N THR A 321 12.56 -1.51 -5.33
CA THR A 321 13.76 -0.97 -4.66
C THR A 321 14.89 -0.70 -5.66
N PHE A 322 15.10 -1.60 -6.63
CA PHE A 322 16.08 -1.37 -7.70
C PHE A 322 15.76 -0.11 -8.50
N PHE A 323 14.50 0.08 -8.89
CA PHE A 323 14.02 1.30 -9.56
C PHE A 323 14.29 2.55 -8.73
N ILE A 324 13.91 2.58 -7.45
CA ILE A 324 14.17 3.72 -6.55
C ILE A 324 15.67 4.01 -6.44
N ASP A 325 16.51 2.98 -6.38
CA ASP A 325 17.96 3.12 -6.30
C ASP A 325 18.57 3.68 -7.60
N CYS A 326 18.08 3.27 -8.78
CA CYS A 326 18.44 3.89 -10.05
C CYS A 326 18.04 5.37 -10.08
N MET A 327 16.82 5.70 -9.62
CA MET A 327 16.38 7.10 -9.53
C MET A 327 17.23 7.90 -8.56
N ALA A 328 17.72 7.30 -7.48
CA ALA A 328 18.64 7.95 -6.56
C ALA A 328 20.03 8.18 -7.19
N ALA A 329 20.53 7.23 -7.99
CA ALA A 329 21.76 7.39 -8.76
C ALA A 329 21.66 8.54 -9.79
N LEU A 330 20.48 8.76 -10.38
CA LEU A 330 20.18 9.90 -11.25
C LEU A 330 19.91 11.21 -10.49
N GLY A 331 20.00 11.21 -9.16
CA GLY A 331 19.71 12.39 -8.35
C GLY A 331 18.22 12.77 -8.32
N LEU A 332 17.30 11.87 -8.66
CA LEU A 332 15.85 12.11 -8.63
C LEU A 332 15.19 11.65 -7.31
N ALA A 333 15.82 10.72 -6.59
CA ALA A 333 15.41 10.26 -5.25
C ALA A 333 16.54 10.44 -4.22
N TYR A 334 16.19 10.67 -2.95
CA TYR A 334 17.13 10.82 -1.83
C TYR A 334 16.44 10.52 -0.50
N ASP A 335 17.18 10.59 0.62
CA ASP A 335 16.68 10.30 1.97
C ASP A 335 15.99 8.91 2.07
N ARG A 336 16.59 7.90 1.43
CA ARG A 336 16.09 6.51 1.44
C ARG A 336 16.32 5.90 2.83
N LYS A 337 15.25 5.78 3.61
CA LYS A 337 15.30 5.32 5.00
C LYS A 337 15.39 3.81 5.06
N ARG A 338 16.39 3.31 5.80
CA ARG A 338 16.69 1.89 5.91
C ARG A 338 16.86 1.50 7.37
N VAL A 339 16.17 0.46 7.81
CA VAL A 339 16.32 -0.08 9.15
C VAL A 339 17.70 -0.72 9.30
N SER A 340 18.38 -0.40 10.40
CA SER A 340 19.71 -0.95 10.68
C SER A 340 19.64 -2.47 10.83
N LYS A 341 20.73 -3.16 10.44
CA LYS A 341 20.84 -4.62 10.62
C LYS A 341 20.67 -5.02 12.10
N ALA A 342 21.17 -4.19 13.02
CA ALA A 342 21.03 -4.44 14.45
C ALA A 342 19.56 -4.41 14.90
N THR A 343 18.79 -3.42 14.46
CA THR A 343 17.36 -3.31 14.75
C THR A 343 16.56 -4.49 14.16
N VAL A 344 16.86 -4.89 12.91
CA VAL A 344 16.23 -6.05 12.27
C VAL A 344 16.52 -7.34 13.07
N LEU A 345 17.79 -7.62 13.38
CA LEU A 345 18.19 -8.80 14.15
C LEU A 345 17.59 -8.83 15.57
N ALA A 346 17.51 -7.67 16.22
CA ALA A 346 16.87 -7.56 17.53
C ALA A 346 15.37 -7.88 17.47
N ARG A 347 14.66 -7.41 16.43
CA ARG A 347 13.24 -7.73 16.21
C ARG A 347 13.03 -9.22 15.93
N ILE A 348 13.84 -9.82 15.05
CA ILE A 348 13.81 -11.27 14.77
C ILE A 348 13.96 -12.06 16.08
N LYS A 349 14.93 -11.70 16.92
CA LYS A 349 15.13 -12.37 18.23
C LYS A 349 13.95 -12.18 19.19
N ARG A 350 13.29 -11.02 19.15
CA ARG A 350 12.17 -10.67 20.06
C ARG A 350 10.86 -11.32 19.64
N THR A 351 10.52 -11.30 18.35
CA THR A 351 9.18 -11.63 17.84
C THR A 351 9.16 -12.57 16.64
N GLY A 352 10.30 -12.98 16.09
CA GLY A 352 10.34 -13.87 14.92
C GLY A 352 9.78 -15.27 15.20
N ASP A 353 9.27 -15.93 14.15
CA ASP A 353 8.79 -17.32 14.20
C ASP A 353 9.90 -18.39 14.05
N GLY A 354 11.15 -17.95 13.80
CA GLY A 354 12.31 -18.82 13.63
C GLY A 354 12.65 -19.18 12.18
N SER A 355 11.84 -18.80 11.19
CA SER A 355 12.06 -19.16 9.79
C SER A 355 13.22 -18.41 9.12
N HIS A 356 13.70 -17.30 9.72
CA HIS A 356 14.79 -16.48 9.16
C HIS A 356 16.08 -17.27 8.91
N LYS A 357 16.31 -18.33 9.69
CA LYS A 357 17.48 -19.21 9.51
C LYS A 357 17.51 -19.96 8.17
N SER A 358 16.37 -20.02 7.47
CA SER A 358 16.19 -20.86 6.27
C SER A 358 16.15 -20.07 4.95
N GLY A 359 16.36 -18.75 4.97
CA GLY A 359 16.43 -17.93 3.74
C GLY A 359 16.12 -16.46 3.97
#